data_AF-A0A815YMG1-F1
#
_entry.id   AF-A0A815YMG1-F1
#
_cell.length_a   1.000
_cell.length_b   1.000
_cell.length_c   1.000
_cell.angle_alpha   90.00
_cell.angle_beta   90.00
_cell.angle_gamma   90.00
#
_symmetry.space_group_name_H-M   'P 1'
#
loop_
_entity.id
_entity.type
_entity.pdbx_description
1 polymer ?
#
loop_
_entity_poly.entity_id
_entity_poly.type
_entity_poly.pdbx_seq_one_letter_code
_entity_poly.pdbx_strand_id
1 'polypeptide(L)'
;NYHHFHSPAKWKISERRHITGELMSVRPEFIIWIPNLLLLNERVVYLGQYKHGLMTQTMIGATNVGSIDVYFDKTLKTNQKLDDYTFRIWKEKFESTQETSFDKGEAFGEFKLGSCIVLVFEAPSTFQFVRHSGDKIRVGEKL
;
A
#
# COMPACT_ATOMS: atom_id res chain seq x y z
N ASN A 1 -7.08 -1.05 -17.31
CA ASN A 1 -6.87 -1.16 -15.84
C ASN A 1 -6.07 0.05 -15.38
N TYR A 2 -6.53 0.69 -14.32
CA TYR A 2 -5.86 1.85 -13.73
C TYR A 2 -4.91 1.36 -12.64
N HIS A 3 -3.62 1.64 -12.76
CA HIS A 3 -2.60 1.12 -11.85
C HIS A 3 -2.00 2.16 -10.91
N HIS A 4 -2.44 3.42 -11.02
CA HIS A 4 -2.09 4.43 -10.04
C HIS A 4 -2.95 4.27 -8.79
N PHE A 5 -2.38 4.66 -7.67
CA PHE A 5 -3.06 4.73 -6.41
C PHE A 5 -2.88 6.09 -5.77
N HIS A 6 -3.86 6.42 -4.95
CA HIS A 6 -4.06 7.75 -4.41
C HIS A 6 -4.15 7.70 -2.91
N SER A 7 -3.84 8.85 -2.33
CA SER A 7 -4.09 9.13 -0.94
C SER A 7 -5.59 9.00 -0.62
N PRO A 8 -6.01 8.14 0.33
CA PRO A 8 -7.43 7.87 0.59
C PRO A 8 -8.10 8.96 1.43
N ALA A 9 -7.31 9.75 2.15
CA ALA A 9 -7.73 10.82 3.03
C ALA A 9 -6.63 11.87 3.14
N LYS A 10 -6.93 13.03 3.73
CA LYS A 10 -5.87 13.95 4.14
C LYS A 10 -5.09 13.31 5.29
N TRP A 11 -3.77 13.17 5.15
CA TRP A 11 -2.91 12.53 6.14
C TRP A 11 -1.45 12.94 5.99
N LYS A 12 -0.65 12.66 7.02
CA LYS A 12 0.78 12.95 7.06
C LYS A 12 1.58 11.71 7.39
N ILE A 13 2.51 11.35 6.50
CA ILE A 13 3.37 10.17 6.62
C ILE A 13 4.49 10.45 7.62
N SER A 14 4.78 9.47 8.46
CA SER A 14 5.89 9.52 9.43
C SER A 14 6.89 8.39 9.27
N GLU A 15 6.49 7.25 8.69
CA GLU A 15 7.36 6.07 8.56
C GLU A 15 6.98 5.23 7.33
N ARG A 16 8.01 4.68 6.67
CA ARG A 16 7.89 3.55 5.76
C ARG A 16 8.45 2.29 6.40
N ARG A 17 7.76 1.18 6.20
CA ARG A 17 8.31 -0.17 6.36
C ARG A 17 8.30 -0.88 5.01
N HIS A 18 9.47 -1.26 4.52
CA HIS A 18 9.59 -2.10 3.34
C HIS A 18 9.98 -3.49 3.79
N ILE A 19 9.12 -4.45 3.48
CA ILE A 19 9.27 -5.85 3.82
C ILE A 19 9.50 -6.64 2.54
N THR A 20 10.62 -7.35 2.47
CA THR A 20 10.95 -8.20 1.33
C THR A 20 10.08 -9.46 1.32
N GLY A 21 9.87 -10.04 0.15
CA GLY A 21 9.04 -11.22 -0.01
C GLY A 21 8.92 -11.65 -1.46
N GLU A 22 8.02 -12.60 -1.69
CA GLU A 22 7.71 -13.15 -3.00
C GLU A 22 6.94 -12.15 -3.87
N LEU A 23 6.71 -12.51 -5.13
CA LEU A 23 5.87 -11.74 -6.06
C LEU A 23 4.79 -12.63 -6.66
N MET A 24 4.04 -13.35 -5.81
CA MET A 24 2.93 -14.18 -6.25
C MET A 24 1.76 -13.35 -6.76
N SER A 25 0.90 -13.97 -7.56
CA SER A 25 -0.24 -13.27 -8.17
C SER A 25 -1.27 -12.90 -7.11
N VAL A 26 -1.68 -11.63 -7.10
CA VAL A 26 -2.71 -11.11 -6.18
C VAL A 26 -4.12 -11.15 -6.79
N ARG A 27 -4.38 -11.99 -7.80
CA ARG A 27 -5.76 -12.15 -8.29
C ARG A 27 -6.63 -12.77 -7.19
N PRO A 28 -7.91 -12.42 -7.09
CA PRO A 28 -8.79 -12.87 -6.01
C PRO A 28 -8.77 -14.38 -5.78
N GLU A 29 -8.70 -15.18 -6.85
CA GLU A 29 -8.66 -16.64 -6.78
C GLU A 29 -7.43 -17.15 -6.02
N PHE A 30 -6.25 -16.57 -6.29
CA PHE A 30 -5.00 -16.95 -5.61
C PHE A 30 -4.98 -16.48 -4.15
N ILE A 31 -5.52 -15.30 -3.85
CA ILE A 31 -5.62 -14.80 -2.47
C ILE A 31 -6.45 -15.75 -1.60
N ILE A 32 -7.53 -16.33 -2.16
CA ILE A 32 -8.39 -17.28 -1.45
C ILE A 32 -7.70 -18.64 -1.27
N TRP A 33 -6.98 -19.12 -2.29
CA TRP A 33 -6.39 -20.46 -2.29
C TRP A 33 -5.06 -20.59 -1.55
N ILE A 34 -4.27 -19.53 -1.48
CA ILE A 34 -2.94 -19.55 -0.88
C ILE A 34 -3.02 -18.82 0.47
N PRO A 35 -3.01 -19.56 1.60
CA PRO A 35 -3.00 -18.95 2.92
C PRO A 35 -1.85 -17.96 3.04
N ASN A 36 -2.13 -16.79 3.62
CA ASN A 36 -1.13 -15.77 3.89
C ASN A 36 -0.41 -15.20 2.64
N LEU A 37 -0.97 -15.32 1.43
CA LEU A 37 -0.34 -14.81 0.20
C LEU A 37 0.16 -13.36 0.34
N LEU A 38 -0.67 -12.48 0.91
CA LEU A 38 -0.31 -11.06 1.09
C LEU A 38 0.86 -10.85 2.08
N LEU A 39 1.07 -11.79 3.01
CA LEU A 39 2.18 -11.78 3.96
C LEU A 39 3.47 -12.37 3.37
N LEU A 40 3.33 -13.26 2.40
CA LEU A 40 4.46 -13.85 1.68
C LEU A 40 5.03 -12.88 0.65
N ASN A 41 4.19 -12.04 0.04
CA ASN A 41 4.64 -11.09 -0.95
C ASN A 41 5.43 -9.90 -0.35
N GLU A 42 6.35 -9.38 -1.16
CA GLU A 42 6.99 -8.08 -0.93
C GLU A 42 5.92 -7.01 -0.70
N ARG A 43 6.14 -6.13 0.28
CA ARG A 43 5.19 -5.08 0.62
C ARG A 43 5.83 -3.82 1.17
N VAL A 44 5.22 -2.69 0.87
CA VAL A 44 5.64 -1.38 1.35
C VAL A 44 4.49 -0.76 2.11
N VAL A 45 4.71 -0.51 3.40
CA VAL A 45 3.74 0.05 4.33
C VAL A 45 4.13 1.50 4.62
N TYR A 46 3.24 2.44 4.34
CA TYR A 46 3.36 3.81 4.82
C TYR A 46 2.46 4.01 6.01
N LEU A 47 3.02 4.52 7.10
CA LEU A 47 2.33 4.81 8.35
C LEU A 47 2.29 6.31 8.56
N GLY A 48 1.16 6.80 9.04
CA GLY A 48 0.97 8.23 9.26
C GLY A 48 -0.25 8.53 10.12
N GLN A 49 -0.48 9.82 10.30
CA GLN A 49 -1.62 10.35 11.04
C GLN A 49 -2.62 10.98 10.07
N TYR A 50 -3.88 10.61 10.23
CA TYR A 50 -5.02 11.23 9.57
C TYR A 50 -5.99 11.78 10.62
N LYS A 51 -7.10 12.40 10.20
CA LYS A 51 -8.02 13.10 11.12
C LYS A 51 -8.52 12.29 12.33
N HIS A 52 -8.58 10.97 12.24
CA HIS A 52 -9.06 10.10 13.34
C HIS A 52 -7.96 9.27 13.97
N GLY A 53 -6.69 9.59 13.71
CA GLY A 53 -5.52 8.96 14.34
C GLY A 53 -4.64 8.21 13.35
N LEU A 54 -4.23 6.99 13.67
CA LEU A 54 -3.32 6.20 12.83
C LEU A 54 -4.02 5.73 11.54
N MET A 55 -3.32 5.89 10.41
CA MET A 55 -3.66 5.26 9.14
C MET A 55 -2.41 4.65 8.52
N THR A 56 -2.58 3.48 7.90
CA THR A 56 -1.55 2.84 7.09
C THR A 56 -2.09 2.48 5.71
N GLN A 57 -1.30 2.76 4.69
CA GLN A 57 -1.54 2.31 3.32
C GLN A 57 -0.41 1.36 2.93
N THR A 58 -0.76 0.11 2.66
CA THR A 58 0.18 -0.94 2.30
C THR A 58 0.01 -1.33 0.85
N MET A 59 1.08 -1.26 0.07
CA MET A 59 1.14 -1.75 -1.30
C MET A 59 1.80 -3.12 -1.30
N ILE A 60 1.15 -4.09 -1.93
CA ILE A 60 1.63 -5.48 -2.04
C ILE A 60 2.14 -5.71 -3.47
N GLY A 61 3.38 -6.16 -3.60
CA GLY A 61 4.00 -6.53 -4.87
C GLY A 61 3.31 -7.76 -5.49
N ALA A 62 3.40 -7.88 -6.81
CA ALA A 62 2.81 -8.98 -7.57
C ALA A 62 3.66 -9.35 -8.80
N THR A 63 3.31 -10.47 -9.44
CA THR A 63 4.12 -11.13 -10.48
C THR A 63 4.31 -10.28 -11.75
N ASN A 64 5.37 -10.60 -12.51
CA ASN A 64 5.75 -10.12 -13.86
C ASN A 64 6.45 -8.78 -14.01
N VAL A 65 6.26 -7.76 -13.16
CA VAL A 65 7.06 -6.52 -13.19
C VAL A 65 6.96 -5.73 -11.87
N GLY A 66 6.77 -6.42 -10.73
CA GLY A 66 6.25 -5.96 -9.42
C GLY A 66 6.88 -4.77 -8.67
N SER A 67 7.42 -3.77 -9.37
CA SER A 67 7.80 -2.49 -8.77
C SER A 67 6.55 -1.77 -8.25
N ILE A 68 6.62 -1.42 -6.98
CA ILE A 68 5.81 -0.38 -6.36
C ILE A 68 6.63 0.90 -6.46
N ASP A 69 6.11 1.88 -7.18
CA ASP A 69 6.73 3.19 -7.31
C ASP A 69 5.89 4.21 -6.52
N VAL A 70 6.49 4.87 -5.54
CA VAL A 70 5.84 5.89 -4.70
C VAL A 70 6.47 7.24 -5.01
N TYR A 71 5.65 8.21 -5.37
CA TYR A 71 6.14 9.40 -6.07
C TYR A 71 6.99 10.31 -5.20
N PHE A 72 6.67 10.48 -3.92
CA PHE A 72 7.47 11.30 -3.02
C PHE A 72 8.72 10.54 -2.51
N ASP A 73 8.63 9.22 -2.41
CA ASP A 73 9.66 8.37 -1.82
C ASP A 73 10.66 7.90 -2.88
N LYS A 74 11.63 8.76 -3.20
CA LYS A 74 12.64 8.48 -4.21
C LYS A 74 13.66 7.41 -3.79
N THR A 75 13.79 7.15 -2.48
CA THR A 75 14.75 6.18 -1.92
C THR A 75 14.20 4.76 -1.98
N LEU A 76 12.87 4.58 -2.11
CA LEU A 76 12.26 3.27 -2.28
C LEU A 76 12.78 2.56 -3.54
N LYS A 77 13.24 1.32 -3.36
CA LYS A 77 13.59 0.38 -4.42
C LYS A 77 12.96 -0.97 -4.10
N THR A 78 11.92 -1.32 -4.84
CA THR A 78 11.23 -2.62 -4.73
C THR A 78 11.73 -3.61 -5.78
N ASN A 79 11.33 -4.87 -5.66
CA ASN A 79 11.70 -5.96 -6.58
C ASN A 79 13.22 -6.06 -6.77
N GLN A 80 13.97 -5.94 -5.67
CA GLN A 80 15.42 -6.08 -5.68
C GLN A 80 15.78 -7.56 -5.58
N LYS A 81 16.71 -8.02 -6.42
CA LYS A 81 17.32 -9.34 -6.25
C LYS A 81 18.15 -9.30 -4.97
N LEU A 82 17.74 -10.07 -3.97
CA LEU A 82 18.52 -10.29 -2.77
C LEU A 82 19.40 -11.52 -3.01
N ASP A 83 20.68 -11.41 -2.66
CA ASP A 83 21.66 -12.49 -2.83
C ASP A 83 21.35 -13.69 -1.89
N ASP A 84 20.51 -13.48 -0.89
CA ASP A 84 20.03 -14.47 0.06
C ASP A 84 18.48 -14.44 0.17
N TYR A 85 17.86 -15.60 0.42
CA TYR A 85 16.42 -15.72 0.66
C TYR A 85 15.98 -15.17 2.03
N THR A 86 16.68 -14.17 2.58
CA THR A 86 16.39 -13.65 3.91
C THR A 86 15.25 -12.64 3.85
N PHE A 87 14.27 -12.87 4.73
CA PHE A 87 13.22 -11.91 5.02
C PHE A 87 13.83 -10.70 5.72
N ARG A 88 13.67 -9.50 5.15
CA ARG A 88 14.21 -8.24 5.65
C ARG A 88 13.11 -7.22 5.82
N ILE A 89 13.25 -6.40 6.86
CA ILE A 89 12.39 -5.24 7.10
C ILE A 89 13.27 -4.01 7.19
N TRP A 90 13.12 -3.08 6.24
CA TRP A 90 13.74 -1.77 6.29
C TRP A 90 12.75 -0.73 6.79
N LYS A 91 13.18 0.07 7.76
CA LYS A 91 12.39 1.17 8.32
C LYS A 91 13.04 2.48 7.93
N GLU A 92 12.25 3.39 7.40
CA GLU A 92 12.67 4.75 7.09
C GLU A 92 11.70 5.71 7.75
N LYS A 93 12.21 6.67 8.52
CA LYS A 93 11.39 7.71 9.14
C LYS A 93 11.41 8.94 8.24
N PHE A 94 10.27 9.59 8.12
CA PHE A 94 10.15 10.82 7.38
C PHE A 94 9.95 11.99 8.32
N GLU A 95 10.57 13.12 7.96
CA GLU A 95 10.28 14.38 8.61
C GLU A 95 8.89 14.88 8.23
N SER A 96 8.36 15.70 9.12
CA SER A 96 7.00 16.21 9.03
C SER A 96 6.94 17.42 8.09
N THR A 97 7.12 17.22 6.78
CA THR A 97 7.18 18.29 5.77
C THR A 97 5.93 18.34 4.89
N GLN A 98 5.90 19.27 3.93
CA GLN A 98 4.85 19.33 2.91
C GLN A 98 4.90 18.13 1.96
N GLU A 99 6.09 17.61 1.63
CA GLU A 99 6.29 16.46 0.74
C GLU A 99 5.76 15.14 1.33
N THR A 100 5.60 15.08 2.65
CA THR A 100 5.06 13.93 3.38
C THR A 100 3.61 14.14 3.83
N SER A 101 2.97 15.22 3.37
CA SER A 101 1.59 15.59 3.65
C SER A 101 0.76 15.47 2.38
N PHE A 102 -0.31 14.68 2.42
CA PHE A 102 -1.15 14.41 1.25
C PHE A 102 -2.59 14.84 1.52
N ASP A 103 -3.24 15.39 0.50
CA ASP A 103 -4.68 15.61 0.47
C ASP A 103 -5.43 14.37 -0.04
N LYS A 104 -6.75 14.33 0.16
CA LYS A 104 -7.59 13.23 -0.31
C LYS A 104 -7.62 13.20 -1.84
N GLY A 105 -7.36 12.05 -2.42
CA GLY A 105 -7.36 11.84 -3.87
C GLY A 105 -6.09 12.33 -4.57
N GLU A 106 -5.08 12.77 -3.82
CA GLU A 106 -3.78 13.12 -4.36
C GLU A 106 -3.04 11.87 -4.85
N ALA A 107 -2.36 11.99 -6.00
CA ALA A 107 -1.60 10.90 -6.59
C ALA A 107 -0.44 10.50 -5.68
N PHE A 108 -0.38 9.21 -5.32
CA PHE A 108 0.59 8.73 -4.34
C PHE A 108 1.65 7.82 -4.97
N GLY A 109 1.25 6.98 -5.92
CA GLY A 109 2.16 6.07 -6.61
C GLY A 109 1.47 5.23 -7.67
N GLU A 110 2.19 4.25 -8.18
CA GLU A 110 1.69 3.29 -9.16
C GLU A 110 2.29 1.89 -9.00
N PHE A 111 1.51 0.91 -9.43
CA PHE A 111 2.00 -0.45 -9.67
C PHE A 111 2.30 -0.62 -11.15
N LYS A 112 3.34 -1.35 -11.52
CA LYS A 112 3.58 -1.68 -12.94
C LYS A 112 2.62 -2.75 -13.46
N LEU A 113 2.26 -3.75 -12.65
CA LEU A 113 1.29 -4.79 -13.01
C LEU A 113 0.76 -5.51 -11.77
N GLY A 114 -0.57 -5.73 -11.72
CA GLY A 114 -1.23 -6.30 -10.55
C GLY A 114 -1.19 -5.32 -9.38
N SER A 115 -2.33 -5.08 -8.74
CA SER A 115 -2.39 -4.13 -7.64
C SER A 115 -3.19 -4.73 -6.50
N CYS A 116 -2.62 -4.66 -5.31
CA CYS A 116 -3.33 -4.92 -4.08
C CYS A 116 -2.89 -3.86 -3.07
N ILE A 117 -3.87 -3.15 -2.53
CA ILE A 117 -3.69 -2.20 -1.44
C ILE A 117 -4.45 -2.71 -0.23
N VAL A 118 -3.77 -2.74 0.90
CA VAL A 118 -4.40 -2.95 2.20
C VAL A 118 -4.40 -1.61 2.94
N LEU A 119 -5.59 -1.15 3.32
CA LEU A 119 -5.80 0.08 4.06
C LEU A 119 -6.23 -0.29 5.49
N VAL A 120 -5.50 0.21 6.49
CA VAL A 120 -5.85 0.06 7.91
C VAL A 120 -5.90 1.43 8.54
N PHE A 121 -7.00 1.76 9.22
CA PHE A 121 -7.20 3.08 9.81
C PHE A 121 -8.05 3.01 11.07
N GLU A 122 -7.76 3.88 12.03
CA GLU A 122 -8.60 4.08 13.21
C GLU A 122 -9.87 4.79 12.79
N ALA A 123 -11.05 4.26 13.09
CA ALA A 123 -12.32 4.85 12.68
C ALA A 123 -13.19 5.22 13.89
N PRO A 124 -14.03 6.27 13.82
CA PRO A 124 -15.00 6.54 14.86
C PRO A 124 -16.01 5.40 14.96
N SER A 125 -16.64 5.22 16.12
CA SER A 125 -17.65 4.17 16.35
C SER A 125 -18.86 4.24 15.42
N THR A 126 -19.09 5.40 14.79
CA THR A 126 -20.16 5.65 13.83
C THR A 126 -19.80 5.29 12.38
N PHE A 127 -18.56 4.84 12.13
CA PHE A 127 -18.10 4.51 10.78
C PHE A 127 -18.84 3.29 10.23
N GLN A 128 -19.24 3.37 8.96
CA GLN A 128 -19.85 2.27 8.22
C GLN A 128 -19.22 2.21 6.84
N PHE A 129 -18.84 0.99 6.42
CA PHE A 129 -18.49 0.74 5.03
C PHE A 129 -19.74 0.85 4.16
N VAL A 130 -19.59 1.49 3.02
CA VAL A 130 -20.67 1.58 2.01
C VAL A 130 -20.47 0.61 0.85
N ARG A 131 -19.36 -0.13 0.89
CA ARG A 131 -18.98 -1.17 -0.08
C ARG A 131 -18.96 -2.55 0.56
N HIS A 132 -19.25 -3.55 -0.26
CA HIS A 132 -19.21 -4.96 0.11
C HIS A 132 -18.02 -5.65 -0.58
N SER A 133 -17.64 -6.82 -0.05
CA SER A 133 -16.61 -7.65 -0.66
C SER A 133 -17.01 -8.01 -2.09
N GLY A 134 -16.07 -7.83 -3.04
CA GLY A 134 -16.29 -8.08 -4.46
C GLY A 134 -16.80 -6.87 -5.26
N ASP A 135 -17.18 -5.77 -4.60
CA ASP A 135 -17.58 -4.55 -5.30
C ASP A 135 -16.43 -3.98 -6.14
N LYS A 136 -16.73 -3.60 -7.39
CA LYS A 136 -15.80 -2.83 -8.22
C LYS A 136 -15.81 -1.38 -7.74
N ILE A 137 -14.64 -0.86 -7.41
CA ILE A 137 -14.44 0.53 -7.00
C ILE A 137 -13.85 1.36 -8.14
N ARG A 138 -14.23 2.63 -8.23
CA ARG A 138 -13.62 3.65 -9.11
C ARG A 138 -12.93 4.73 -8.28
N VAL A 139 -11.93 5.37 -8.87
CA VAL A 139 -11.24 6.51 -8.22
C VAL A 139 -12.25 7.60 -7.88
N GLY A 140 -12.19 8.11 -6.65
CA GLY A 140 -13.10 9.14 -6.14
C GLY A 140 -14.36 8.61 -5.47
N GLU A 141 -14.68 7.33 -5.61
CA GLU A 141 -15.81 6.72 -4.91
C GLU A 141 -15.54 6.57 -3.41
N LYS A 142 -16.62 6.49 -2.63
CA LYS A 142 -16.55 6.18 -1.20
C LYS A 142 -16.28 4.68 -1.02
N LEU A 143 -15.45 4.38 -0.02
CA LEU A 143 -15.23 3.06 0.55
C LEU A 143 -16.18 2.86 1.73
#